data_AF-A0A844AW40-F1
#
_entry.id   AF-A0A844AW40-F1
#
_cell.length_a   1.000
_cell.length_b   1.000
_cell.length_c   1.000
_cell.angle_alpha   90.00
_cell.angle_beta   90.00
_cell.angle_gamma   90.00
#
_symmetry.space_group_name_H-M   'P 1'
#
loop_
_entity.id
_entity.type
_entity.pdbx_description
1 polymer ?
#
loop_
_entity_poly.entity_id
_entity_poly.type
_entity_poly.pdbx_seq_one_letter_code
_entity_poly.pdbx_strand_id
1 'polypeptide(L)'
;MTKEPIMHSDNFYSVDRLVEFGMGVGIAQQMVKSMNHVIANTIVPGAMNPMGSPSARAAFHVILDGKPAGPFPELEVMRLITQGKVSAATYVWTPGMANWARGDAVPELLRLVALCPPPFKPGEPT
;
A
#
# COMPACT_ATOMS: atom_id res chain seq x y z
N MET A 1 49.30 40.95 30.38
CA MET A 1 49.27 39.54 30.85
C MET A 1 49.03 39.61 32.35
N THR A 2 47.99 39.05 32.99
CA THR A 2 47.11 37.93 32.63
C THR A 2 45.91 37.92 33.60
N LYS A 3 44.71 37.87 33.02
CA LYS A 3 43.39 37.36 33.46
C LYS A 3 43.02 37.22 34.96
N GLU A 4 41.99 37.97 35.32
CA GLU A 4 40.89 37.70 36.27
C GLU A 4 39.67 37.11 35.50
N PRO A 5 38.50 36.77 36.11
CA PRO A 5 38.15 36.29 37.47
C PRO A 5 36.97 35.26 37.48
N ILE A 6 36.37 35.02 38.67
CA ILE A 6 34.95 34.67 39.00
C ILE A 6 34.29 33.38 38.43
N MET A 7 33.27 32.73 38.99
CA MET A 7 32.56 32.60 40.29
C MET A 7 31.38 31.61 39.99
N HIS A 8 30.78 31.00 41.03
CA HIS A 8 29.32 30.77 41.17
C HIS A 8 28.69 29.38 40.83
N SER A 9 28.27 28.70 41.91
CA SER A 9 26.90 28.22 42.23
C SER A 9 26.34 26.85 41.82
N ASP A 10 26.01 26.13 42.89
CA ASP A 10 25.11 24.97 43.09
C ASP A 10 23.63 25.20 42.69
N ASN A 11 23.37 25.78 41.53
CA ASN A 11 22.00 25.88 40.99
C ASN A 11 21.73 24.92 39.82
N PHE A 12 22.64 23.97 39.58
CA PHE A 12 22.67 23.18 38.35
C PHE A 12 22.17 21.73 38.47
N TYR A 13 21.85 21.25 39.68
CA TYR A 13 21.44 19.86 39.86
C TYR A 13 19.95 19.60 39.59
N SER A 14 19.10 20.63 39.60
CA SER A 14 17.64 20.49 39.39
C SER A 14 17.20 20.70 37.93
N VAL A 15 18.06 21.29 37.10
CA VAL A 15 17.83 21.44 35.65
C VAL A 15 18.07 20.12 34.90
N ASP A 16 19.04 19.33 35.35
CA ASP A 16 19.46 18.10 34.66
C ASP A 16 18.37 17.01 34.69
N ARG A 17 17.57 16.93 35.77
CA ARG A 17 16.44 15.98 35.87
C ARG A 17 15.19 16.39 35.08
N LEU A 18 14.97 17.70 34.84
CA LEU A 18 13.85 18.18 34.02
C LEU A 18 14.13 17.95 32.53
N VAL A 19 15.38 18.09 32.12
CA VAL A 19 15.85 17.77 30.77
C VAL A 19 15.76 16.27 30.52
N GLU A 20 16.12 15.43 31.49
CA GLU A 20 16.00 13.97 31.41
C GLU A 20 14.54 13.50 31.24
N PHE A 21 13.59 14.05 32.01
CA PHE A 21 12.16 13.75 31.85
C PHE A 21 11.56 14.33 30.55
N GLY A 22 12.03 15.52 30.13
CA GLY A 22 11.60 16.17 28.88
C GLY A 22 12.06 15.43 27.61
N MET A 23 13.24 14.82 27.65
CA MET A 23 13.72 13.94 26.58
C MET A 23 13.00 12.58 26.58
N GLY A 24 12.58 12.08 27.74
CA GLY A 24 11.80 10.84 27.86
C GLY A 24 10.41 10.91 27.21
N VAL A 25 9.68 12.02 27.39
CA VAL A 25 8.34 12.22 26.81
C VAL A 25 8.38 12.47 25.29
N GLY A 26 9.42 13.13 24.78
CA GLY A 26 9.60 13.38 23.35
C GLY A 26 9.83 12.10 22.53
N ILE A 27 10.66 11.20 23.06
CA ILE A 27 10.91 9.89 22.44
C ILE A 27 9.68 8.99 22.59
N ALA A 28 8.93 9.09 23.71
CA ALA A 28 7.69 8.34 23.93
C ALA A 28 6.64 8.62 22.84
N GLN A 29 6.49 9.88 22.38
CA GLN A 29 5.57 10.19 21.29
C GLN A 29 6.01 9.59 19.94
N GLN A 30 7.31 9.57 19.65
CA GLN A 30 7.83 8.90 18.45
C GLN A 30 7.66 7.39 18.52
N MET A 31 7.93 6.78 19.69
CA MET A 31 7.69 5.36 19.91
C MET A 31 6.20 5.00 19.81
N VAL A 32 5.27 5.83 20.28
CA VAL A 32 3.82 5.59 20.14
C VAL A 32 3.40 5.67 18.67
N LYS A 33 3.93 6.61 17.88
CA LYS A 33 3.68 6.66 16.43
C LYS A 33 4.26 5.45 15.70
N SER A 34 5.47 5.03 16.08
CA SER A 34 6.08 3.80 15.58
C SER A 34 5.28 2.57 16.01
N MET A 35 4.86 2.47 17.28
CA MET A 35 4.03 1.39 17.82
C MET A 35 2.68 1.29 17.12
N ASN A 36 2.03 2.41 16.83
CA ASN A 36 0.77 2.42 16.10
C ASN A 36 0.96 1.92 14.65
N HIS A 37 2.12 2.20 14.05
CA HIS A 37 2.48 1.69 12.72
C HIS A 37 2.86 0.19 12.75
N VAL A 38 3.60 -0.28 13.76
CA VAL A 38 3.87 -1.71 13.90
C VAL A 38 2.63 -2.48 14.38
N ILE A 39 1.73 -1.99 15.23
CA ILE A 39 0.50 -2.75 15.58
C ILE A 39 -0.44 -2.88 14.37
N ALA A 40 -0.49 -1.86 13.51
CA ALA A 40 -1.17 -1.97 12.22
C ALA A 40 -0.49 -2.94 11.24
N ASN A 41 0.77 -3.34 11.49
CA ASN A 41 1.61 -4.07 10.52
C ASN A 41 2.41 -5.26 11.11
N THR A 42 2.18 -5.66 12.37
CA THR A 42 2.99 -6.66 13.08
C THR A 42 2.12 -7.82 13.49
N ILE A 43 2.36 -8.87 12.73
CA ILE A 43 1.87 -10.21 12.85
C ILE A 43 2.75 -10.91 13.90
N VAL A 44 2.13 -11.42 14.96
CA VAL A 44 2.80 -12.12 16.08
C VAL A 44 3.29 -13.50 15.63
N PRO A 45 4.58 -13.86 15.78
CA PRO A 45 5.07 -15.21 15.53
C PRO A 45 4.82 -16.10 16.75
N GLY A 46 3.97 -17.13 16.62
CA GLY A 46 3.79 -18.18 17.64
C GLY A 46 2.34 -18.49 18.02
N ALA A 47 1.38 -17.67 17.62
CA ALA A 47 -0.03 -18.00 17.60
C ALA A 47 -0.48 -18.09 16.14
N MET A 48 -0.55 -19.31 15.61
CA MET A 48 -1.17 -19.72 14.35
C MET A 48 -0.86 -18.87 13.10
N ASN A 49 0.17 -19.32 12.37
CA ASN A 49 0.47 -19.03 10.97
C ASN A 49 0.92 -17.58 10.67
N PRO A 50 2.14 -17.35 10.13
CA PRO A 50 2.53 -16.02 9.67
C PRO A 50 1.51 -15.55 8.63
N MET A 51 0.71 -14.55 9.00
CA MET A 51 -0.21 -13.87 8.10
C MET A 51 0.56 -13.41 6.87
N GLY A 52 0.29 -14.12 5.78
CA GLY A 52 0.45 -13.69 4.41
C GLY A 52 1.84 -13.17 4.05
N SER A 53 2.60 -14.01 3.35
CA SER A 53 3.16 -13.57 2.05
C SER A 53 2.19 -12.55 1.44
N PRO A 54 2.62 -11.37 0.94
CA PRO A 54 1.69 -10.42 0.31
C PRO A 54 0.93 -11.26 -0.70
N SER A 55 -0.34 -11.59 -0.37
CA SER A 55 -1.13 -12.58 -1.10
C SER A 55 -0.95 -12.16 -2.53
N ALA A 56 -0.32 -13.01 -3.36
CA ALA A 56 0.16 -12.61 -4.67
C ALA A 56 -1.05 -12.02 -5.38
N ARG A 57 -1.21 -10.69 -5.30
CA ARG A 57 -2.46 -10.04 -5.65
C ARG A 57 -2.48 -10.27 -7.13
N ALA A 58 -3.48 -11.02 -7.62
CA ALA A 58 -3.57 -11.40 -9.01
C ALA A 58 -3.20 -10.17 -9.85
N ALA A 59 -2.03 -10.26 -10.48
CA ALA A 59 -1.34 -9.13 -11.07
C ALA A 59 -1.71 -9.15 -12.55
N PHE A 60 -2.67 -8.32 -12.92
CA PHE A 60 -3.16 -8.29 -14.29
C PHE A 60 -2.36 -7.28 -15.10
N HIS A 61 -1.88 -7.72 -16.25
CA HIS A 61 -1.40 -6.83 -17.29
C HIS A 61 -2.46 -6.75 -18.38
N VAL A 62 -2.84 -5.55 -18.80
CA VAL A 62 -3.86 -5.32 -19.82
C VAL A 62 -3.32 -4.42 -20.92
N ILE A 63 -3.82 -4.58 -22.14
CA ILE A 63 -3.54 -3.63 -23.22
C ILE A 63 -4.49 -2.43 -23.12
N LEU A 64 -3.94 -1.24 -22.88
CA LEU A 64 -4.67 0.03 -22.91
C LEU A 64 -4.10 0.87 -24.06
N ASP A 65 -4.95 1.38 -24.95
CA ASP A 65 -4.53 2.20 -26.10
C ASP A 65 -3.42 1.54 -26.95
N GLY A 66 -3.48 0.21 -27.10
CA GLY A 66 -2.49 -0.57 -27.84
C GLY A 66 -1.15 -0.77 -27.13
N LYS A 67 -1.03 -0.37 -25.86
CA LYS A 67 0.19 -0.52 -25.05
C LYS A 67 -0.06 -1.42 -23.83
N PRO A 68 0.88 -2.29 -23.45
CA PRO A 68 0.79 -3.05 -22.22
C PRO A 68 0.91 -2.14 -21.00
N ALA A 69 -0.03 -2.28 -20.08
CA ALA A 69 -0.10 -1.54 -18.83
C ALA A 69 -0.33 -2.53 -17.67
N GLY A 70 0.26 -2.24 -16.51
CA GLY A 70 0.20 -3.08 -15.31
C GLY A 70 1.59 -3.27 -14.67
N PRO A 71 1.71 -4.11 -13.63
CA PRO A 71 0.67 -4.96 -13.07
C PRO A 71 -0.40 -4.18 -12.30
N PHE A 72 -1.67 -4.47 -12.56
CA PHE A 72 -2.81 -3.93 -11.83
C PHE A 72 -3.38 -4.97 -10.86
N PRO A 73 -3.75 -4.58 -9.63
CA PRO A 73 -4.52 -5.46 -8.77
C PRO A 73 -5.95 -5.61 -9.30
N GLU A 74 -6.62 -6.71 -8.94
CA GLU A 74 -8.01 -7.00 -9.30
C GLU A 74 -8.96 -5.80 -9.18
N LEU A 75 -8.92 -5.09 -8.04
CA LEU A 75 -9.76 -3.90 -7.79
C LEU A 75 -9.55 -2.79 -8.82
N GLU A 76 -8.31 -2.59 -9.29
CA GLU A 76 -7.99 -1.58 -10.28
C GLU A 76 -8.48 -2.02 -11.67
N VAL A 77 -8.38 -3.32 -12.00
CA VAL A 77 -8.95 -3.88 -13.22
C VAL A 77 -10.47 -3.72 -13.24
N MET A 78 -11.15 -3.99 -12.12
CA MET A 78 -12.59 -3.73 -11.97
C MET A 78 -12.96 -2.27 -12.24
N ARG A 79 -12.14 -1.32 -11.74
CA ARG A 79 -12.30 0.10 -12.02
C ARG A 79 -12.14 0.41 -13.52
N LEU A 80 -11.13 -0.17 -14.16
CA LEU A 80 -10.88 -0.01 -15.61
C LEU A 80 -12.00 -0.61 -16.46
N ILE A 81 -12.59 -1.74 -16.03
CA ILE A 81 -13.77 -2.34 -16.65
C ILE A 81 -14.97 -1.41 -16.56
N THR A 82 -15.21 -0.86 -15.37
CA THR A 82 -16.30 0.10 -15.13
C THR A 82 -16.12 1.37 -15.97
N GLN A 83 -14.88 1.80 -16.21
CA GLN A 83 -14.55 2.93 -17.10
C GLN A 83 -14.68 2.58 -18.60
N GLY A 84 -14.90 1.32 -18.96
CA GLY A 84 -14.92 0.84 -20.34
C GLY A 84 -13.56 0.80 -21.02
N LYS A 85 -12.45 0.92 -20.27
CA LYS A 85 -11.09 0.81 -20.79
C LYS A 85 -10.62 -0.64 -20.94
N VAL A 86 -11.18 -1.53 -20.13
CA VAL A 86 -10.93 -2.97 -20.17
C VAL A 86 -12.27 -3.68 -20.38
N SER A 87 -12.28 -4.74 -21.19
CA SER A 87 -13.45 -5.57 -21.44
C SER A 87 -13.00 -7.01 -21.70
N ALA A 88 -13.96 -7.94 -21.86
CA ALA A 88 -13.65 -9.30 -22.29
C ALA A 88 -12.92 -9.36 -23.65
N ALA A 89 -13.03 -8.32 -24.48
CA ALA A 89 -12.32 -8.25 -25.74
C ALA A 89 -10.84 -7.81 -25.61
N THR A 90 -10.46 -7.19 -24.48
CA THR A 90 -9.12 -6.65 -24.23
C THR A 90 -8.10 -7.78 -24.03
N TYR A 91 -6.90 -7.61 -24.54
CA TYR A 91 -5.81 -8.56 -24.27
C TYR A 91 -5.30 -8.38 -22.84
N VAL A 92 -5.21 -9.49 -22.12
CA VAL A 92 -4.77 -9.59 -20.74
C VAL A 92 -3.71 -10.68 -20.60
N TRP A 93 -2.81 -10.48 -19.65
CA TRP A 93 -1.82 -11.48 -19.26
C TRP A 93 -1.71 -11.48 -17.74
N THR A 94 -1.62 -12.66 -17.15
CA THR A 94 -1.39 -12.85 -15.71
C THR A 94 -0.14 -13.73 -15.50
N PRO A 95 0.58 -13.56 -14.37
CA PRO A 95 1.68 -14.44 -14.01
C PRO A 95 1.23 -15.91 -14.02
N GLY A 96 1.93 -16.73 -14.81
CA GLY A 96 1.57 -18.13 -15.04
C GLY A 96 1.01 -18.41 -16.44
N MET A 97 0.63 -17.39 -17.21
CA MET A 97 0.28 -17.55 -18.62
C MET A 97 1.52 -17.57 -19.53
N ALA A 98 1.48 -18.43 -20.56
CA ALA A 98 2.55 -18.53 -21.55
C ALA A 98 2.65 -17.31 -22.48
N ASN A 99 1.50 -16.75 -22.88
CA ASN A 99 1.40 -15.60 -23.77
C ASN A 99 0.17 -14.75 -23.39
N TRP A 100 0.09 -13.54 -23.94
CA TRP A 100 -1.11 -12.70 -23.85
C TRP A 100 -2.31 -13.43 -24.44
N ALA A 101 -3.45 -13.36 -23.76
CA ALA A 101 -4.70 -13.95 -24.19
C ALA A 101 -5.79 -12.88 -24.26
N ARG A 102 -6.83 -13.10 -25.07
CA ARG A 102 -8.03 -12.26 -24.99
C ARG A 102 -8.71 -12.47 -23.66
N GLY A 103 -9.29 -11.41 -23.10
CA GLY A 103 -9.99 -11.42 -21.83
C GLY A 103 -11.08 -12.49 -21.70
N ASP A 104 -11.74 -12.81 -22.80
CA ASP A 104 -12.75 -13.88 -22.90
C ASP A 104 -12.17 -15.29 -22.70
N ALA A 105 -10.90 -15.49 -23.03
CA ALA A 105 -10.18 -16.73 -22.78
C ALA A 105 -9.58 -16.79 -21.36
N VAL A 106 -9.73 -15.72 -20.56
CA VAL A 106 -9.18 -15.62 -19.20
C VAL A 106 -10.32 -15.64 -18.18
N PRO A 107 -10.59 -16.79 -17.54
CA PRO A 107 -11.71 -16.93 -16.61
C PRO A 107 -11.67 -15.95 -15.44
N GLU A 108 -10.47 -15.59 -14.99
CA GLU A 108 -10.28 -14.58 -13.94
C GLU A 108 -10.83 -13.21 -14.39
N LEU A 109 -10.52 -12.76 -15.61
CA LEU A 109 -11.04 -11.48 -16.11
C LEU A 109 -12.54 -11.56 -16.35
N LEU A 110 -13.05 -12.66 -16.91
CA LEU A 110 -14.49 -12.85 -17.11
C LEU A 110 -15.27 -12.74 -15.80
N ARG A 111 -14.74 -13.28 -14.70
CA ARG A 111 -15.31 -13.11 -13.37
C ARG A 111 -15.38 -11.64 -12.96
N LEU A 112 -14.33 -10.84 -13.23
CA LEU A 112 -14.34 -9.41 -12.92
C LEU A 112 -15.34 -8.63 -13.78
N VAL A 113 -15.45 -8.97 -15.06
CA VAL A 113 -16.44 -8.36 -15.97
C VAL A 113 -17.86 -8.70 -15.53
N ALA A 114 -18.10 -9.93 -15.07
CA ALA A 114 -19.41 -10.33 -14.53
C ALA A 114 -19.75 -9.60 -13.21
N LEU A 115 -18.75 -9.31 -12.37
CA LEU A 115 -18.91 -8.55 -11.13
C LEU A 115 -19.07 -7.04 -11.36
N CYS A 116 -18.53 -6.53 -12.46
CA CYS A 116 -18.67 -5.15 -12.91
C CYS A 116 -19.44 -5.12 -14.24
N PRO A 117 -20.75 -5.42 -14.22
CA PRO A 117 -21.54 -5.39 -15.44
C PRO A 117 -21.35 -4.03 -16.11
N PRO A 118 -21.08 -4.01 -17.43
CA PRO A 118 -20.85 -2.75 -18.13
C PRO A 118 -22.06 -1.83 -17.91
N PRO A 119 -21.83 -0.53 -17.66
CA PRO A 119 -22.94 0.40 -17.53
C PRO A 119 -23.79 0.33 -18.81
N PHE A 120 -25.10 0.12 -18.65
CA PHE A 120 -26.04 0.15 -19.76
C PHE A 120 -25.88 1.49 -20.47
N LYS A 121 -25.46 1.47 -21.74
CA LYS A 121 -25.47 2.63 -22.63
C LYS A 121 -26.73 2.50 -23.50
N PRO A 122 -27.83 3.22 -23.20
CA PRO A 122 -28.94 3.29 -24.13
C PRO A 122 -28.46 4.05 -25.37
N GLY A 123 -28.37 3.37 -26.52
CA GLY A 123 -28.30 4.05 -27.82
C GLY A 123 -27.24 3.63 -28.84
N GLU A 124 -26.72 2.40 -28.84
CA GLU A 124 -25.98 1.90 -30.01
C GLU A 124 -26.97 1.24 -31.00
N PRO A 125 -27.22 1.82 -32.19
CA PRO A 125 -28.05 1.17 -33.20
C PRO A 125 -27.33 -0.07 -33.76
N THR A 126 -28.04 -1.19 -33.73
CA THR A 126 -27.73 -2.50 -34.33
C THR A 126 -27.29 -2.43 -35.79
#